data_AF-A0A4R6NX38-F1
#
_entry.id   AF-A0A4R6NX38-F1
#
_cell.length_a   1.000
_cell.length_b   1.000
_cell.length_c   1.000
_cell.angle_alpha   90.00
_cell.angle_beta   90.00
_cell.angle_gamma   90.00
#
_symmetry.space_group_name_H-M   'P 1'
#
loop_
_entity.id
_entity.type
_entity.pdbx_description
1 polymer ?
#
loop_
_entity_poly.entity_id
_entity_poly.type
_entity_poly.pdbx_seq_one_letter_code
_entity_poly.pdbx_strand_id
1 'polypeptide(L)'
;MAETTLDAVAEQLAESLDNYIVGALEAIGALDLAAMTRDRIAQTSPHLAAQLCSEDDDIAAQTVIDLAGVAWPDDPEPSWWRTPVGRAVGRSVGADLADAVSHSVAAAMLGIAPGTVSTMMARGCDLDRHPDGGITKASVIARIARLG
;
A
#
# COMPACT_ATOMS: atom_id res chain seq x y z
N MET A 1 1.45 -19.89 5.11
CA MET A 1 1.81 -18.84 4.13
C MET A 1 1.02 -17.55 4.36
N ALA A 2 -0.31 -17.60 4.56
CA ALA A 2 -1.10 -16.40 4.91
C ALA A 2 -0.70 -15.78 6.27
N GLU A 3 -0.46 -16.61 7.29
CA GLU A 3 0.00 -16.18 8.63
C GLU A 3 1.33 -15.42 8.56
N THR A 4 2.29 -15.91 7.78
CA THR A 4 3.58 -15.25 7.50
C THR A 4 3.43 -13.91 6.76
N THR A 5 2.36 -13.73 5.99
CA THR A 5 2.10 -12.46 5.28
C THR A 5 1.50 -11.43 6.21
N LEU A 6 0.56 -11.84 7.07
CA LEU A 6 -0.06 -10.97 8.07
C LEU A 6 0.97 -10.45 9.08
N ASP A 7 1.83 -11.32 9.59
CA ASP A 7 2.90 -10.94 10.53
C ASP A 7 3.88 -9.95 9.89
N ALA A 8 4.27 -10.19 8.63
CA ALA A 8 5.15 -9.29 7.90
C ALA A 8 4.52 -7.91 7.63
N VAL A 9 3.20 -7.84 7.43
CA VAL A 9 2.46 -6.58 7.33
C VAL A 9 2.43 -5.87 8.68
N ALA A 10 2.17 -6.60 9.76
CA ALA A 10 2.12 -6.04 11.11
C ALA A 10 3.47 -5.48 11.57
N GLU A 11 4.56 -6.20 11.31
CA GLU A 11 5.93 -5.79 11.62
C GLU A 11 6.30 -4.51 10.86
N GLN A 12 6.15 -4.51 9.53
CA GLN A 12 6.47 -3.33 8.72
C GLN A 12 5.59 -2.13 9.10
N LEU A 13 4.31 -2.35 9.41
CA LEU A 13 3.42 -1.27 9.86
C LEU A 13 3.88 -0.69 11.20
N ALA A 14 4.28 -1.54 12.15
CA ALA A 14 4.82 -1.09 13.43
C ALA A 14 6.08 -0.24 13.24
N GLU A 15 7.00 -0.66 12.38
CA GLU A 15 8.21 0.09 12.05
C GLU A 15 7.89 1.47 11.44
N SER A 16 6.96 1.53 10.47
CA SER A 16 6.54 2.80 9.87
C SER A 16 5.96 3.76 10.92
N LEU A 17 5.06 3.27 11.77
CA LEU A 17 4.40 4.09 12.80
C LEU A 17 5.39 4.54 13.87
N ASP A 18 6.34 3.70 14.28
CA ASP A 18 7.41 4.07 15.22
C ASP A 18 8.27 5.18 14.63
N ASN A 19 8.80 4.98 13.42
CA ASN A 19 9.64 5.96 12.74
C ASN A 19 8.97 7.33 12.60
N TYR A 20 7.67 7.37 12.30
CA TYR A 20 6.95 8.62 12.13
C TYR A 20 6.50 9.24 13.47
N ILE A 21 5.67 8.53 14.23
CA ILE A 21 5.01 9.08 15.42
C ILE A 21 5.99 9.17 16.58
N VAL A 22 6.71 8.09 16.85
CA VAL A 22 7.65 8.04 17.98
C VAL A 22 8.84 8.95 17.70
N GLY A 23 9.35 8.95 16.47
CA GLY A 23 10.38 9.90 16.03
C GLY A 23 9.97 11.37 16.26
N ALA A 24 8.73 11.74 15.93
CA ALA A 24 8.21 13.09 16.18
C ALA A 24 8.10 13.44 17.67
N LEU A 25 7.66 12.50 18.51
CA LEU A 25 7.56 12.69 19.97
C LEU A 25 8.95 12.84 20.62
N GLU A 26 9.90 12.01 20.20
CA GLU A 26 11.29 12.11 20.67
C GLU A 26 11.94 13.43 20.25
N ALA A 27 11.66 13.92 19.03
CA ALA A 27 12.19 15.19 18.53
C ALA A 27 11.75 16.40 19.37
N ILE A 28 10.57 16.36 20.01
CA ILE A 28 10.09 17.42 20.90
C ILE A 28 10.40 17.16 22.38
N GLY A 29 11.12 16.07 22.70
CA GLY A 29 11.50 15.71 24.06
C GLY A 29 10.39 15.02 24.89
N ALA A 30 9.30 14.59 24.27
CA ALA A 30 8.18 13.90 24.93
C ALA A 30 8.46 12.39 25.10
N LEU A 31 9.53 12.05 25.83
CA LEU A 31 10.08 10.69 25.89
C LEU A 31 9.17 9.68 26.61
N ASP A 32 8.39 10.12 27.58
CA ASP A 32 7.38 9.31 28.25
C ASP A 32 6.24 8.92 27.31
N LEU A 33 5.73 9.90 26.54
CA LEU A 33 4.72 9.65 25.51
C LEU A 33 5.27 8.78 24.37
N ALA A 34 6.53 8.95 23.99
CA ALA A 34 7.20 8.11 23.01
C ALA A 34 7.22 6.63 23.45
N ALA A 35 7.60 6.35 24.71
CA ALA A 35 7.60 5.00 25.26
C ALA A 35 6.18 4.40 25.30
N MET A 36 5.19 5.15 25.79
CA MET A 36 3.79 4.70 25.80
C MET A 36 3.25 4.43 24.38
N THR A 37 3.70 5.23 23.41
CA THR A 37 3.28 5.09 22.01
C THR A 37 3.86 3.83 21.38
N ARG A 38 5.11 3.44 21.70
CA ARG A 38 5.69 2.17 21.25
C ARG A 38 4.87 0.96 21.70
N ASP A 39 4.51 0.93 22.98
CA ASP A 39 3.68 -0.14 23.53
C ASP A 39 2.32 -0.20 22.84
N ARG A 40 1.75 0.98 22.52
CA ARG A 40 0.48 1.07 21.80
C ARG A 40 0.59 0.55 20.38
N ILE A 41 1.61 0.98 19.63
CA ILE A 41 1.88 0.51 18.27
C ILE A 41 2.01 -1.01 18.25
N ALA A 42 2.81 -1.59 19.14
CA ALA A 42 2.98 -3.04 19.23
C ALA A 42 1.66 -3.79 19.46
N GLN A 43 0.73 -3.21 20.23
CA GLN A 43 -0.59 -3.78 20.49
C GLN A 43 -1.56 -3.62 19.31
N THR A 44 -1.51 -2.49 18.59
CA THR A 44 -2.48 -2.17 17.53
C THR A 44 -2.07 -2.66 16.14
N SER A 45 -0.77 -2.77 15.85
CA SER A 45 -0.30 -3.17 14.51
C SER A 45 -0.83 -4.51 14.01
N PRO A 46 -0.95 -5.58 14.83
CA PRO A 46 -1.55 -6.84 14.38
C PRO A 46 -3.02 -6.66 13.96
N HIS A 47 -3.77 -5.81 14.65
CA HIS A 47 -5.17 -5.54 14.33
C HIS A 47 -5.29 -4.75 13.02
N LEU A 48 -4.52 -3.69 12.87
CA LEU A 48 -4.49 -2.88 11.65
C LEU A 48 -4.02 -3.70 10.43
N ALA A 49 -3.04 -4.58 10.62
CA ALA A 49 -2.60 -5.51 9.58
C ALA A 49 -3.73 -6.47 9.16
N ALA A 50 -4.51 -6.98 10.12
CA ALA A 50 -5.65 -7.83 9.83
C ALA A 50 -6.74 -7.10 9.07
N GLN A 51 -6.99 -5.83 9.39
CA GLN A 51 -7.94 -4.99 8.66
C GLN A 51 -7.46 -4.68 7.23
N LEU A 52 -6.17 -4.34 7.06
CA LEU A 52 -5.56 -4.15 5.73
C LEU A 52 -5.58 -5.42 4.86
N CYS A 53 -5.44 -6.58 5.49
CA CYS A 53 -5.44 -7.88 4.81
C CYS A 53 -6.83 -8.52 4.74
N SER A 54 -7.88 -7.81 5.15
CA SER A 54 -9.25 -8.30 5.16
C SER A 54 -9.70 -8.72 3.76
N GLU A 55 -10.57 -9.72 3.68
CA GLU A 55 -11.30 -10.04 2.45
C GLU A 55 -12.50 -9.10 2.22
N ASP A 56 -12.87 -8.35 3.26
CA ASP A 56 -13.82 -7.24 3.17
C ASP A 56 -13.08 -5.99 2.67
N ASP A 57 -13.38 -5.64 1.42
CA ASP A 57 -12.75 -4.55 0.70
C ASP A 57 -13.02 -3.18 1.33
N ASP A 58 -14.19 -2.97 1.94
CA ASP A 58 -14.54 -1.70 2.61
C ASP A 58 -13.68 -1.49 3.86
N ILE A 59 -13.50 -2.55 4.65
CA ILE A 59 -12.61 -2.52 5.83
C ILE A 59 -11.17 -2.24 5.40
N ALA A 60 -10.70 -2.91 4.36
CA ALA A 60 -9.33 -2.76 3.89
C ALA A 60 -9.08 -1.35 3.31
N ALA A 61 -10.01 -0.82 2.51
CA ALA A 61 -9.93 0.52 1.93
C ALA A 61 -10.00 1.62 3.00
N GLN A 62 -10.92 1.51 3.97
CA GLN A 62 -11.01 2.46 5.07
C GLN A 62 -9.72 2.47 5.91
N THR A 63 -9.13 1.30 6.17
CA THR A 63 -7.86 1.21 6.89
C THR A 63 -6.71 1.86 6.12
N VAL A 64 -6.71 1.79 4.78
CA VAL A 64 -5.78 2.57 3.96
C VAL A 64 -5.98 4.07 4.16
N ILE A 65 -7.23 4.54 4.11
CA ILE A 65 -7.53 5.96 4.28
C ILE A 65 -7.09 6.47 5.66
N ASP A 66 -7.37 5.71 6.72
CA ASP A 66 -7.08 6.10 8.11
C ASP A 66 -5.58 6.20 8.41
N LEU A 67 -4.75 5.42 7.69
CA LEU A 67 -3.30 5.36 7.88
C LEU A 67 -2.52 6.20 6.85
N ALA A 68 -3.21 6.79 5.87
CA ALA A 68 -2.60 7.61 4.84
C ALA A 68 -1.86 8.82 5.43
N GLY A 69 -0.65 9.08 4.94
CA GLY A 69 0.20 10.18 5.43
C GLY A 69 0.90 9.91 6.77
N VAL A 70 0.69 8.73 7.37
CA VAL A 70 1.34 8.34 8.63
C VAL A 70 2.16 7.06 8.44
N ALA A 71 1.58 6.02 7.83
CA ALA A 71 2.20 4.71 7.73
C ALA A 71 3.04 4.49 6.46
N TRP A 72 2.94 5.40 5.49
CA TRP A 72 3.68 5.33 4.22
C TRP A 72 3.88 6.72 3.59
N PRO A 73 4.87 6.85 2.68
CA PRO A 73 5.14 8.11 1.99
C PRO A 73 3.98 8.55 1.08
N ASP A 74 3.83 9.87 0.91
CA ASP A 74 2.85 10.46 0.00
C ASP A 74 3.10 10.07 -1.48
N ASP A 75 4.36 9.87 -1.86
CA ASP A 75 4.78 9.42 -3.20
C ASP A 75 5.68 8.17 -3.09
N PRO A 76 5.09 6.97 -3.00
CA PRO A 76 5.84 5.73 -2.80
C PRO A 76 6.62 5.33 -4.06
N GLU A 77 7.94 5.13 -3.89
CA GLU A 77 8.80 4.62 -4.95
C GLU A 77 8.38 3.20 -5.43
N PRO A 78 8.71 2.81 -6.67
CA PRO A 78 8.33 1.50 -7.21
C PRO A 78 8.76 0.28 -6.37
N SER A 79 9.84 0.39 -5.60
CA SER A 79 10.31 -0.65 -4.68
C SER A 79 9.38 -0.84 -3.49
N TRP A 80 8.74 0.22 -3.01
CA TRP A 80 7.85 0.20 -1.85
C TRP A 80 6.62 -0.68 -2.09
N TRP A 81 6.05 -0.66 -3.29
CA TRP A 81 4.91 -1.51 -3.68
C TRP A 81 5.19 -3.01 -3.60
N ARG A 82 6.48 -3.42 -3.56
CA ARG A 82 6.86 -4.83 -3.40
C ARG A 82 6.91 -5.28 -1.94
N THR A 83 6.87 -4.36 -0.99
CA THR A 83 6.87 -4.65 0.45
C THR A 83 5.54 -5.28 0.91
N PRO A 84 5.50 -6.01 2.03
CA PRO A 84 4.26 -6.55 2.59
C PRO A 84 3.12 -5.52 2.69
N VAL A 85 3.35 -4.36 3.30
CA VAL A 85 2.35 -3.28 3.42
C VAL A 85 1.99 -2.74 2.04
N GLY A 86 2.97 -2.47 1.16
CA GLY A 86 2.70 -1.95 -0.18
C GLY A 86 1.82 -2.86 -1.02
N ARG A 87 1.98 -4.19 -0.89
CA ARG A 87 1.10 -5.17 -1.54
C ARG A 87 -0.31 -5.18 -0.95
N ALA A 88 -0.45 -5.11 0.38
CA ALA A 88 -1.74 -5.05 1.05
C ALA A 88 -2.53 -3.78 0.66
N VAL A 89 -1.85 -2.62 0.66
CA VAL A 89 -2.42 -1.34 0.19
C VAL A 89 -2.79 -1.41 -1.30
N GLY A 90 -1.94 -1.99 -2.13
CA GLY A 90 -2.23 -2.15 -3.56
C GLY A 90 -3.45 -3.01 -3.85
N ARG A 91 -3.70 -4.04 -3.00
CA ARG A 91 -4.89 -4.89 -3.08
C ARG A 91 -6.17 -4.13 -2.71
N SER A 92 -6.17 -3.44 -1.57
CA SER A 92 -7.36 -2.76 -1.05
C SER A 92 -7.79 -1.55 -1.87
N VAL A 93 -6.82 -0.81 -2.41
CA VAL A 93 -7.11 0.27 -3.35
C VAL A 93 -7.79 -0.29 -4.60
N GLY A 94 -7.55 -1.56 -4.97
CA GLY A 94 -8.15 -2.25 -6.10
C GLY A 94 -9.67 -2.37 -6.15
N ALA A 95 -10.36 -2.14 -5.04
CA ALA A 95 -11.77 -2.50 -4.91
C ALA A 95 -12.78 -1.38 -5.22
N ASP A 96 -12.56 -0.11 -4.84
CA ASP A 96 -13.66 0.87 -5.01
C ASP A 96 -13.33 2.38 -5.14
N LEU A 97 -12.14 2.78 -5.57
CA LEU A 97 -11.89 4.21 -5.87
C LEU A 97 -11.18 4.37 -7.22
N ALA A 98 -11.97 4.80 -8.20
CA ALA A 98 -11.70 4.98 -9.62
C ALA A 98 -11.30 3.70 -10.38
N ASP A 99 -12.15 3.29 -11.33
CA ASP A 99 -11.91 2.21 -12.30
C ASP A 99 -10.65 2.45 -13.16
N ALA A 100 -10.12 3.67 -13.16
CA ALA A 100 -8.94 4.10 -13.89
C ALA A 100 -7.80 4.51 -12.96
N VAL A 101 -6.59 4.01 -13.24
CA VAL A 101 -5.34 4.54 -12.70
C VAL A 101 -4.56 5.27 -13.78
N SER A 102 -3.75 6.25 -13.40
CA SER A 102 -2.84 6.93 -14.34
C SER A 102 -1.71 5.97 -14.77
N HIS A 103 -1.03 6.29 -15.87
CA HIS A 103 0.12 5.51 -16.34
C HIS A 103 1.27 5.46 -15.31
N SER A 104 1.48 6.55 -14.55
CA SER A 104 2.51 6.59 -13.50
C SER A 104 2.13 5.69 -12.32
N VAL A 105 0.87 5.72 -11.89
CA VAL A 105 0.37 4.85 -10.82
C VAL A 105 0.43 3.38 -11.25
N ALA A 106 0.00 3.05 -12.47
CA ALA A 106 0.12 1.69 -13.00
C ALA A 106 1.59 1.22 -13.07
N ALA A 107 2.52 2.10 -13.44
CA ALA A 107 3.95 1.77 -13.49
C ALA A 107 4.53 1.48 -12.10
N ALA A 108 4.14 2.29 -11.11
CA ALA A 108 4.53 2.12 -9.72
C ALA A 108 3.98 0.79 -9.16
N MET A 109 2.69 0.51 -9.39
CA MET A 109 2.04 -0.75 -9.00
C MET A 109 2.71 -1.99 -9.64
N LEU A 110 3.17 -1.89 -10.89
CA LEU A 110 3.87 -2.96 -11.60
C LEU A 110 5.38 -3.04 -11.29
N GLY A 111 5.92 -2.05 -10.59
CA GLY A 111 7.36 -1.94 -10.30
C GLY A 111 8.22 -1.75 -11.55
N ILE A 112 7.72 -1.03 -12.55
CA ILE A 112 8.39 -0.74 -13.83
C ILE A 112 8.49 0.77 -14.09
N ALA A 113 9.26 1.17 -15.11
CA ALA A 113 9.36 2.58 -15.48
C ALA A 113 8.05 3.09 -16.12
N PRO A 114 7.66 4.37 -15.90
CA PRO A 114 6.44 4.95 -16.49
C PRO A 114 6.33 4.80 -18.02
N GLY A 115 7.45 4.95 -18.74
CA GLY A 115 7.47 4.77 -20.21
C GLY A 115 7.26 3.32 -20.67
N THR A 116 7.53 2.34 -19.80
CA THR A 116 7.30 0.92 -20.10
C THR A 116 5.81 0.61 -20.20
N VAL A 117 4.98 1.25 -19.39
CA VAL A 117 3.51 1.07 -19.42
C VAL A 117 2.94 1.52 -20.77
N SER A 118 3.31 2.70 -21.26
CA SER A 118 2.87 3.18 -22.58
C SER A 118 3.31 2.25 -23.70
N THR A 119 4.51 1.68 -23.58
CA THR A 119 5.02 0.70 -24.55
C THR A 119 4.25 -0.62 -24.50
N MET A 120 3.87 -1.09 -23.30
CA MET A 120 3.07 -2.30 -23.11
C MET A 120 1.67 -2.14 -23.72
N MET A 121 1.01 -1.00 -23.50
CA MET A 121 -0.28 -0.71 -24.10
C MET A 121 -0.20 -0.63 -25.63
N ALA A 122 0.83 0.02 -26.17
CA ALA A 122 1.04 0.10 -27.62
C ALA A 122 1.31 -1.28 -28.26
N ARG A 123 1.82 -2.23 -27.50
CA ARG A 123 2.10 -3.61 -27.93
C ARG A 123 0.94 -4.58 -27.67
N GLY A 124 -0.17 -4.11 -27.13
CA GLY A 124 -1.33 -4.95 -26.79
C GLY A 124 -1.06 -5.95 -25.67
N CYS A 125 -0.17 -5.63 -24.73
CA CYS A 125 -0.02 -6.42 -23.51
C CYS A 125 -1.26 -6.25 -22.60
N ASP A 126 -1.48 -7.20 -21.67
CA ASP A 126 -2.62 -7.26 -20.75
C ASP A 126 -2.79 -6.04 -19.80
N LEU A 127 -3.04 -4.87 -20.36
CA LEU A 127 -3.38 -3.62 -19.69
C LEU A 127 -4.48 -2.99 -20.52
N ASP A 128 -5.68 -2.89 -19.96
CA ASP A 128 -6.84 -2.36 -20.66
C ASP A 128 -6.91 -0.86 -20.47
N ARG A 129 -7.32 -0.17 -21.52
CA ARG A 129 -7.50 1.29 -21.46
C ARG A 129 -8.87 1.62 -20.86
N HIS A 130 -8.89 2.54 -19.91
CA HIS A 130 -10.14 3.07 -19.37
C HIS A 130 -10.70 4.15 -20.32
N PRO A 131 -12.04 4.21 -20.55
CA PRO A 131 -12.66 5.21 -21.42
C PRO A 131 -12.32 6.66 -21.06
N ASP A 132 -12.11 6.96 -19.77
CA ASP A 132 -11.76 8.30 -19.28
C ASP A 132 -10.27 8.68 -19.41
N GLY A 133 -9.46 7.87 -20.10
CA GLY A 133 -8.08 8.25 -20.47
C GLY A 133 -6.95 7.69 -19.58
N GLY A 134 -7.26 6.73 -18.71
CA GLY A 134 -6.29 5.98 -17.89
C GLY A 134 -6.17 4.50 -18.27
N ILE A 135 -5.64 3.70 -17.36
CA ILE A 135 -5.56 2.24 -17.45
C ILE A 135 -6.56 1.66 -16.47
N THR A 136 -7.30 0.64 -16.87
CA THR A 136 -8.24 0.00 -15.95
C THR A 136 -7.44 -0.61 -14.80
N LYS A 137 -7.83 -0.28 -13.59
CA LYS A 137 -7.19 -0.78 -12.37
C LYS A 137 -7.22 -2.31 -12.31
N ALA A 138 -8.34 -2.89 -12.74
CA ALA A 138 -8.55 -4.33 -12.84
C ALA A 138 -7.46 -5.01 -13.69
N SER A 139 -7.07 -4.43 -14.83
CA SER A 139 -6.03 -5.02 -15.68
C SER A 139 -4.64 -4.96 -15.05
N VAL A 140 -4.33 -3.87 -14.33
CA VAL A 140 -3.06 -3.72 -13.58
C VAL A 140 -2.97 -4.77 -12.46
N ILE A 141 -4.04 -4.96 -11.69
CA ILE A 141 -4.08 -5.95 -10.60
C ILE A 141 -4.02 -7.38 -11.14
N ALA A 142 -4.80 -7.69 -12.18
CA ALA A 142 -4.77 -9.01 -12.82
C ALA A 142 -3.36 -9.36 -13.33
N ARG A 143 -2.60 -8.37 -13.79
CA ARG A 143 -1.20 -8.53 -14.19
C ARG A 143 -0.29 -8.81 -12.99
N ILE A 144 -0.42 -8.06 -11.89
CA ILE A 144 0.35 -8.30 -10.66
C ILE A 144 0.14 -9.72 -10.15
N ALA A 145 -1.12 -10.18 -10.12
CA ALA A 145 -1.46 -11.54 -9.71
C ALA A 145 -0.85 -12.65 -10.59
N ARG A 146 -0.44 -12.35 -11.83
CA ARG A 146 0.28 -13.28 -12.72
C ARG A 146 1.80 -13.21 -12.58
N LEU A 147 2.33 -12.19 -11.91
CA LEU A 147 3.76 -11.97 -11.71
C LEU A 147 4.28 -12.55 -10.38
N GLY A 148 3.38 -12.95 -9.47
CA GLY A 148 3.67 -13.70 -8.24
C GLY A 148 3.23 -15.15 -8.35
#